data_AF-A0A1G0GWV6-F1
#
_entry.id   AF-A0A1G0GWV6-F1
#
_cell.length_a   1.000
_cell.length_b   1.000
_cell.length_c   1.000
_cell.angle_alpha   90.00
_cell.angle_beta   90.00
_cell.angle_gamma   90.00
#
_symmetry.space_group_name_H-M   'P 1'
#
loop_
_entity.id
_entity.type
_entity.pdbx_description
1 polymer ?
#
loop_
_entity_poly.entity_id
_entity_poly.type
_entity_poly.pdbx_seq_one_letter_code
_entity_poly.pdbx_strand_id
1 'polypeptide(L)'
;MNHHSFNNSDTSKKKVLYEELSKRVFLHVDALDLADRIDIIIDRSKNQNEIAAFDAAIISAIKSRLRKNVKITIRHRSSQEELGLQAVDVFCSGIGKKYEKNEMTWYSEFSEKIATEVTYKF
;
A
#
# COMPACT_ATOMS: atom_id res chain seq x y z
N MET A 1 -24.92 12.39 -30.14
CA MET A 1 -23.81 13.19 -29.54
C MET A 1 -23.33 12.41 -28.32
N ASN A 2 -22.11 11.88 -28.41
CA ASN A 2 -21.59 10.86 -27.49
C ASN A 2 -21.18 11.45 -26.15
N HIS A 3 -21.85 11.02 -25.08
CA HIS A 3 -21.36 11.12 -23.71
C HIS A 3 -20.65 9.82 -23.32
N HIS A 4 -19.60 9.94 -22.50
CA HIS A 4 -18.84 8.88 -21.81
C HIS A 4 -17.81 8.07 -22.61
N SER A 5 -16.53 8.40 -22.43
CA SER A 5 -15.44 7.39 -22.47
C SER A 5 -14.12 7.82 -21.79
N PHE A 6 -13.93 9.08 -21.40
CA PHE A 6 -12.59 9.55 -20.99
C PHE A 6 -12.13 9.25 -19.53
N ASN A 7 -12.98 8.72 -18.64
CA ASN A 7 -12.63 8.55 -17.21
C ASN A 7 -12.12 7.14 -16.80
N ASN A 8 -12.29 6.11 -17.65
CA ASN A 8 -11.96 4.73 -17.24
C ASN A 8 -10.46 4.40 -17.35
N SER A 9 -9.71 5.03 -18.25
CA SER A 9 -8.30 4.71 -18.47
C SER A 9 -7.38 5.17 -17.33
N ASP A 10 -7.65 6.34 -16.74
CA ASP A 10 -6.85 6.88 -15.63
C ASP A 10 -7.09 6.13 -14.32
N THR A 11 -8.35 5.74 -14.08
CA THR A 11 -8.73 4.91 -12.93
C THR A 11 -8.08 3.52 -12.98
N SER A 12 -8.00 2.93 -14.18
CA SER A 12 -7.29 1.66 -14.39
C SER A 12 -5.79 1.79 -14.13
N LYS A 13 -5.15 2.85 -14.63
CA LYS A 13 -3.72 3.12 -14.38
C LYS A 13 -3.39 3.28 -12.89
N LYS A 14 -4.22 4.03 -12.15
CA LYS A 14 -4.07 4.19 -10.70
C LYS A 14 -4.15 2.86 -9.95
N LYS A 15 -5.06 1.97 -10.35
CA LYS A 15 -5.20 0.63 -9.76
C LYS A 15 -3.97 -0.25 -10.03
N VAL A 16 -3.47 -0.24 -11.26
CA VAL A 16 -2.26 -0.97 -11.65
C VAL A 16 -1.04 -0.46 -10.87
N LEU A 17 -0.87 0.86 -10.79
CA LEU A 17 0.21 1.47 -10.01
C LEU A 17 0.12 1.10 -8.53
N TYR A 18 -1.07 1.16 -7.94
CA TYR A 18 -1.29 0.78 -6.55
C TYR A 18 -0.91 -0.69 -6.29
N GLU A 19 -1.30 -1.61 -7.17
CA GLU A 19 -0.92 -3.02 -7.07
C GLU A 19 0.60 -3.21 -7.17
N GLU A 20 1.24 -2.57 -8.14
CA GLU A 20 2.68 -2.67 -8.34
C GLU A 20 3.48 -2.11 -7.14
N LEU A 21 3.09 -0.95 -6.63
CA LEU A 21 3.70 -0.37 -5.43
C LEU A 21 3.49 -1.26 -4.20
N SER A 22 2.29 -1.82 -4.03
CA SER A 22 1.99 -2.71 -2.92
C SER A 22 2.89 -3.95 -2.95
N LYS A 23 3.03 -4.62 -4.10
CA LYS A 23 3.94 -5.76 -4.27
C LYS A 23 5.37 -5.40 -3.85
N ARG A 24 5.87 -4.25 -4.28
CA ARG A 24 7.21 -3.76 -3.93
C ARG A 24 7.36 -3.53 -2.42
N VAL A 25 6.38 -2.89 -1.78
CA VAL A 25 6.40 -2.67 -0.32
C VAL A 25 6.47 -4.01 0.41
N PHE A 26 5.61 -4.97 0.05
CA PHE A 26 5.59 -6.29 0.69
C PHE A 26 6.87 -7.10 0.48
N LEU A 27 7.55 -6.91 -0.66
CA LEU A 27 8.85 -7.54 -0.92
C LEU A 27 9.96 -7.05 0.02
N HIS A 28 9.83 -5.87 0.64
CA HIS A 28 10.80 -5.29 1.56
C HIS A 28 10.44 -5.50 3.04
N VAL A 29 9.33 -6.20 3.35
CA VAL A 29 8.99 -6.50 4.75
C VAL A 29 10.02 -7.47 5.32
N ASP A 30 10.61 -7.12 6.46
CA ASP A 30 11.60 -7.96 7.14
C ASP A 30 10.96 -9.19 7.81
N ALA A 31 11.77 -10.23 8.04
CA ALA A 31 11.41 -11.42 8.82
C ALA A 31 10.17 -12.22 8.33
N LEU A 32 9.72 -12.04 7.07
CA LEU A 32 8.64 -12.85 6.49
C LEU A 32 8.94 -14.35 6.51
N ASP A 33 10.21 -14.72 6.34
CA ASP A 33 10.74 -16.07 6.37
C ASP A 33 10.82 -16.68 7.77
N LEU A 34 10.64 -15.85 8.80
CA LEU A 34 10.59 -16.25 10.21
C LEU A 34 9.17 -16.27 10.77
N ALA A 35 8.20 -15.68 10.07
CA ALA A 35 6.84 -15.53 10.56
C ALA A 35 6.04 -16.84 10.49
N ASP A 36 5.37 -17.18 11.59
CA ASP A 36 4.37 -18.26 11.63
C ASP A 36 2.95 -17.75 11.32
N ARG A 37 2.74 -16.44 11.48
CA ARG A 37 1.51 -15.73 11.15
C ARG A 37 1.83 -14.35 10.56
N ILE A 38 1.10 -13.99 9.51
CA ILE A 38 1.17 -12.69 8.84
C ILE A 38 -0.25 -12.13 8.77
N ASP A 39 -0.46 -10.97 9.40
CA ASP A 39 -1.71 -10.24 9.30
C ASP A 39 -1.47 -8.97 8.45
N ILE A 40 -2.07 -8.94 7.26
CA ILE A 40 -1.98 -7.83 6.31
C ILE A 40 -3.27 -7.00 6.43
N ILE A 41 -3.13 -5.70 6.68
CA ILE A 41 -4.23 -4.75 6.73
C ILE A 41 -4.07 -3.78 5.56
N ILE A 42 -5.11 -3.68 4.73
CA ILE A 42 -5.12 -2.85 3.52
C ILE A 42 -6.24 -1.83 3.65
N ASP A 43 -5.97 -0.59 3.24
CA ASP A 43 -7.01 0.44 3.14
C ASP A 43 -8.07 0.07 2.10
N ARG A 44 -9.33 0.17 2.50
CA ARG A 44 -10.48 -0.27 1.72
C ARG A 44 -10.72 0.69 0.55
N SER A 45 -10.15 0.35 -0.60
CA SER A 45 -10.23 1.14 -1.85
C SER A 45 -10.81 0.39 -3.06
N LYS A 46 -11.19 -0.89 -2.89
CA LYS A 46 -11.56 -1.82 -3.97
C LYS A 46 -12.91 -2.47 -3.74
N ASN A 47 -13.57 -2.90 -4.83
CA ASN A 47 -14.76 -3.75 -4.74
C ASN A 47 -14.38 -5.23 -4.49
N GLN A 48 -15.36 -6.09 -4.24
CA GLN A 48 -15.12 -7.48 -3.82
C GLN A 48 -14.31 -8.32 -4.84
N ASN A 49 -14.56 -8.16 -6.14
CA ASN A 49 -13.82 -8.89 -7.18
C ASN A 49 -12.37 -8.41 -7.28
N GLU A 50 -12.18 -7.10 -7.13
CA GLU A 50 -10.85 -6.47 -7.13
C GLU A 50 -10.04 -6.83 -5.89
N ILE A 51 -10.70 -7.02 -4.74
CA ILE A 51 -10.07 -7.50 -3.50
C ILE A 51 -9.46 -8.89 -3.72
N ALA A 52 -10.24 -9.84 -4.26
CA ALA A 52 -9.76 -11.20 -4.46
C ALA A 52 -8.54 -11.27 -5.41
N ALA A 53 -8.58 -10.52 -6.51
CA ALA A 53 -7.47 -10.44 -7.45
C ALA A 53 -6.22 -9.81 -6.82
N PHE A 54 -6.41 -8.72 -6.07
CA PHE A 54 -5.32 -8.03 -5.37
C PHE A 54 -4.67 -8.94 -4.32
N ASP A 55 -5.48 -9.59 -3.48
CA ASP A 55 -5.01 -10.49 -2.42
C ASP A 55 -4.17 -11.63 -3.01
N ALA A 56 -4.62 -12.24 -4.10
CA ALA A 56 -3.88 -13.27 -4.82
C ALA A 56 -2.55 -12.73 -5.38
N ALA A 57 -2.55 -11.50 -5.91
CA ALA A 57 -1.36 -10.85 -6.46
C ALA A 57 -0.31 -10.57 -5.38
N ILE A 58 -0.73 -10.10 -4.19
CA ILE A 58 0.17 -9.87 -3.05
C ILE A 58 0.74 -11.19 -2.52
N ILE A 59 -0.11 -12.20 -2.31
CA ILE A 59 0.33 -13.52 -1.83
C ILE A 59 1.36 -14.11 -2.81
N SER A 60 1.09 -14.03 -4.11
CA SER A 60 2.01 -14.49 -5.16
C SER A 60 3.37 -13.80 -5.08
N ALA A 61 3.38 -12.48 -4.88
CA ALA A 61 4.62 -11.68 -4.82
C ALA A 61 5.52 -12.07 -3.64
N ILE A 62 4.95 -12.39 -2.47
CA ILE A 62 5.74 -12.75 -1.28
C ILE A 62 5.93 -14.26 -1.08
N LYS A 63 5.25 -15.10 -1.87
CA LYS A 63 5.17 -16.56 -1.66
C LYS A 63 6.53 -17.24 -1.50
N SER A 64 7.54 -16.82 -2.27
CA SER A 64 8.90 -17.40 -2.23
C SER A 64 9.62 -17.15 -0.90
N ARG A 65 9.18 -16.16 -0.12
CA ARG A 65 9.75 -15.80 1.18
C ARG A 65 9.02 -16.46 2.36
N LEU A 66 7.90 -17.15 2.11
CA LEU A 66 7.04 -17.68 3.16
C LEU A 66 7.45 -19.08 3.62
N ARG A 67 7.30 -19.36 4.92
CA ARG A 67 7.36 -20.74 5.45
C ARG A 67 6.18 -21.57 4.96
N LYS A 68 6.37 -22.90 4.83
CA LYS A 68 5.35 -23.83 4.32
C LYS A 68 3.99 -23.77 5.03
N ASN A 69 3.97 -23.46 6.33
CA ASN A 69 2.76 -23.50 7.17
C ASN A 69 2.36 -22.13 7.73
N VAL A 70 2.83 -21.03 7.14
CA VAL A 70 2.48 -19.68 7.60
C VAL A 70 0.97 -19.45 7.46
N LYS A 71 0.36 -18.84 8.48
CA LYS A 71 -1.03 -18.39 8.42
C LYS A 71 -1.08 -16.95 7.93
N ILE A 72 -1.68 -16.71 6.77
CA ILE A 72 -1.85 -15.36 6.23
C ILE A 72 -3.31 -14.96 6.35
N THR A 73 -3.54 -13.78 6.92
CA THR A 73 -4.86 -13.14 6.93
C THR A 73 -4.74 -11.78 6.26
N ILE A 74 -5.57 -11.52 5.26
CA ILE A 74 -5.66 -10.21 4.61
C ILE A 74 -7.01 -9.59 4.96
N ARG A 75 -6.99 -8.35 5.48
CA ARG A 75 -8.18 -7.61 5.90
C ARG A 75 -8.22 -6.26 5.21
N HIS A 76 -9.32 -5.98 4.54
CA HIS A 76 -9.61 -4.67 3.97
C HIS A 76 -10.47 -3.88 4.97
N ARG A 77 -9.92 -2.78 5.49
CA ARG A 77 -10.51 -1.96 6.56
C ARG A 77 -10.40 -0.49 6.18
N SER A 78 -11.33 0.34 6.65
CA SER A 78 -11.17 1.79 6.56
C SER A 78 -10.21 2.27 7.66
N SER A 79 -9.58 3.43 7.45
CA SER A 79 -8.71 4.03 8.48
C SER A 79 -9.44 4.46 9.75
N GLN A 80 -10.77 4.54 9.74
CA GLN A 80 -11.59 4.74 10.94
C GLN A 80 -11.68 3.47 11.80
N GLU A 81 -11.56 2.30 11.19
CA GLU A 81 -11.66 1.00 11.86
C GLU A 81 -10.30 0.47 12.34
N GLU A 82 -9.19 0.94 11.76
CA GLU A 82 -7.84 0.45 12.04
C GLU A 82 -6.85 1.59 12.29
N LEU A 83 -6.42 1.75 13.54
CA LEU A 83 -5.48 2.79 13.97
C LEU A 83 -4.14 2.74 13.20
N GLY A 84 -3.72 1.55 12.79
CA GLY A 84 -2.51 1.38 11.97
C GLY A 84 -2.64 2.04 10.60
N LEU A 85 -3.81 1.94 9.96
CA LEU A 85 -4.08 2.63 8.70
C LEU A 85 -4.16 4.15 8.92
N GLN A 86 -4.77 4.60 10.01
CA GLN A 86 -4.81 6.03 10.36
C GLN A 86 -3.40 6.62 10.56
N ALA A 87 -2.50 5.88 11.21
CA ALA A 87 -1.11 6.28 11.36
C ALA A 87 -0.41 6.40 10.00
N VAL A 88 -0.60 5.43 9.10
CA VAL A 88 -0.06 5.48 7.73
C VAL A 88 -0.59 6.68 6.96
N ASP A 89 -1.89 6.99 7.08
CA ASP A 89 -2.51 8.16 6.42
C ASP A 89 -1.83 9.48 6.83
N VAL A 90 -1.50 9.64 8.11
CA VAL A 90 -0.78 10.83 8.62
C VAL A 90 0.60 10.94 8.00
N PHE A 91 1.33 9.82 7.89
CA PHE A 91 2.67 9.81 7.27
C PHE A 91 2.60 10.09 5.77
N CYS A 92 1.65 9.49 5.04
CA CYS A 92 1.42 9.76 3.63
C CYS A 92 1.09 11.25 3.39
N SER A 93 0.22 11.84 4.23
CA SER A 93 -0.11 13.27 4.15
C SER A 93 1.11 14.16 4.38
N GLY A 94 1.94 13.82 5.37
CA GLY A 94 3.18 14.52 5.68
C GLY A 94 4.20 14.52 4.53
N ILE A 95 4.42 13.35 3.91
CA ILE A 95 5.28 13.22 2.73
C ILE A 95 4.67 13.96 1.53
N GLY A 96 3.36 13.86 1.31
CA GLY A 96 2.67 14.60 0.25
C GLY A 96 2.84 16.11 0.39
N LYS A 97 2.69 16.66 1.59
CA LYS A 97 2.91 18.08 1.89
C LYS A 97 4.32 18.57 1.54
N LYS A 98 5.34 17.76 1.84
CA LYS A 98 6.74 18.05 1.45
C LYS A 98 6.85 18.21 -0.07
N TYR A 99 6.36 17.24 -0.84
CA TYR A 99 6.59 17.20 -2.29
C TYR A 99 5.63 18.08 -3.10
N GLU A 100 4.37 18.21 -2.68
CA GLU A 100 3.35 18.94 -3.45
C GLU A 100 3.29 20.41 -3.08
N LYS A 101 3.61 20.77 -1.83
CA LYS A 101 3.42 22.12 -1.29
C LYS A 101 4.70 22.76 -0.77
N ASN A 102 5.83 22.06 -0.80
CA ASN A 102 7.07 22.46 -0.14
C ASN A 102 6.87 22.79 1.36
N GLU A 103 5.85 22.19 1.99
CA GLU A 103 5.54 22.39 3.42
C GLU A 103 6.38 21.40 4.24
N MET A 104 7.48 21.88 4.79
CA MET A 104 8.49 21.04 5.46
C MET A 104 8.18 20.73 6.92
N THR A 105 7.20 21.39 7.55
CA THR A 105 6.94 21.31 9.00
C THR A 105 6.81 19.87 9.48
N TRP A 106 5.95 19.06 8.84
CA TRP A 106 5.80 17.66 9.23
C TRP A 106 7.10 16.87 9.00
N TYR A 107 7.77 17.07 7.86
CA TYR A 107 8.99 16.34 7.54
C TYR A 107 10.11 16.63 8.53
N SER A 108 10.30 17.89 8.94
CA SER A 108 11.32 18.25 9.93
C SER A 108 11.14 17.49 11.25
N GLU A 109 9.91 17.32 11.73
CA GLU A 109 9.60 16.62 13.00
C GLU A 109 9.75 15.10 12.94
N PHE A 110 9.60 14.51 11.75
CA PHE A 110 9.56 13.05 11.56
C PHE A 110 10.70 12.48 10.73
N SER A 111 11.55 13.32 10.14
CA SER A 111 12.65 12.91 9.26
C SER A 111 13.59 11.88 9.91
N GLU A 112 13.94 12.06 11.18
CA GLU A 112 14.78 11.11 11.92
C GLU A 112 14.15 9.73 12.12
N LYS A 113 12.83 9.61 11.96
CA LYS A 113 12.08 8.35 12.09
C LYS A 113 11.92 7.63 10.74
N ILE A 114 12.36 8.24 9.64
CA ILE A 114 12.30 7.66 8.30
C ILE A 114 13.62 6.91 8.04
N ALA A 115 13.55 5.58 8.03
CA ALA A 115 14.72 4.76 7.75
C ALA A 115 15.22 4.92 6.30
N THR A 116 14.28 4.99 5.35
CA THR A 116 14.60 5.09 3.91
C THR A 116 13.52 5.90 3.19
N GLU A 117 13.95 6.81 2.32
CA GLU A 117 13.09 7.54 1.39
C GLU A 117 13.62 7.33 -0.04
N VAL A 118 12.81 6.73 -0.92
CA VAL A 118 13.22 6.38 -2.29
C VAL A 118 12.27 7.02 -3.31
N THR A 119 12.84 7.69 -4.30
CA THR A 119 12.08 8.22 -5.45
C THR A 119 12.13 7.23 -6.62
N TYR A 120 10.98 6.70 -7.01
CA TYR A 120 10.86 5.90 -8.23
C TYR A 120 10.62 6.83 -9.43
N LYS A 121 11.47 6.70 -10.46
CA LYS A 121 11.22 7.30 -11.78
C LYS A 121 10.61 6.22 -12.67
N PHE A 122 9.38 6.46 -13.13
CA PHE A 122 8.65 5.58 -14.04
C PHE A 122 8.75 6.11 -15.47
#